data_AF-W6QLM9-F1
#
_entry.id   AF-W6QLM9-F1
#
_cell.length_a   1.000
_cell.length_b   1.000
_cell.length_c   1.000
_cell.angle_alpha   90.00
_cell.angle_beta   90.00
_cell.angle_gamma   90.00
#
_symmetry.space_group_name_H-M   'P 1'
#
loop_
_entity.id
_entity.type
_entity.pdbx_description
1 polymer ?
#
loop_
_entity_poly.entity_id
_entity_poly.type
_entity_poly.pdbx_seq_one_letter_code
_entity_poly.pdbx_strand_id
1 'polypeptide(L)'
;MKELMPETATSPNKLAENQAAIFHENKNGNKAYRGDLLAKQISLLTIQLRVTEKLQIGTDWRWHLVHFSKDTKLENVRKEGYLIVLSNTITITPGGVLKEGSYIYIINEPVISAGATAIFIVPPPLD
;
A
#
# COMPACT_ATOMS: atom_id res chain seq x y z
N MET A 1 48.56 17.99 18.97
CA MET A 1 47.66 18.89 18.22
C MET A 1 46.53 18.06 17.66
N LYS A 2 45.33 18.62 17.69
CA LYS A 2 44.03 17.98 17.45
C LYS A 2 43.57 18.48 16.08
N GLU A 3 43.64 17.65 15.04
CA GLU A 3 43.04 17.99 13.75
C GLU A 3 41.61 17.47 13.72
N LEU A 4 40.68 18.39 13.92
CA LEU A 4 39.25 18.19 13.71
C LEU A 4 39.00 18.13 12.20
N MET A 5 38.59 16.97 11.70
CA MET A 5 37.98 16.89 10.38
C MET A 5 36.69 17.72 10.40
N PRO A 6 36.42 18.56 9.39
CA PRO A 6 35.24 19.38 9.38
C PRO A 6 34.03 18.46 9.28
N GLU A 7 33.13 18.61 10.24
CA GLU A 7 31.75 18.13 10.15
C GLU A 7 31.19 18.67 8.83
N THR A 8 31.14 17.82 7.80
CA THR A 8 30.37 18.11 6.60
C THR A 8 28.94 18.29 7.08
N ALA A 9 28.53 19.55 7.10
CA ALA A 9 27.15 19.96 7.26
C ALA A 9 26.29 19.09 6.35
N THR A 10 25.62 18.11 6.95
CA THR A 10 24.53 17.40 6.31
C THR A 10 23.48 18.46 6.06
N SER A 11 23.49 19.06 4.86
CA SER A 11 22.32 19.76 4.35
C SER A 11 21.13 18.84 4.61
N PRO A 12 20.02 19.34 5.18
CA PRO A 12 18.80 18.55 5.27
C PRO A 12 18.48 18.16 3.83
N ASN A 13 18.73 16.89 3.55
CA ASN A 13 18.55 16.26 2.26
C ASN A 13 17.15 16.68 1.81
N LYS A 14 17.08 17.42 0.70
CA LYS A 14 15.85 17.65 -0.03
C LYS A 14 15.35 16.25 -0.39
N LEU A 15 14.55 15.66 0.50
CA LEU A 15 14.11 14.28 0.43
C LEU A 15 13.50 14.15 -0.96
N ALA A 16 14.15 13.35 -1.80
CA ALA A 16 13.85 13.30 -3.22
C ALA A 16 12.35 13.14 -3.40
N GLU A 17 11.68 14.16 -3.96
CA GLU A 17 10.22 14.25 -4.14
C GLU A 17 9.65 13.04 -4.94
N ASN A 18 10.52 12.19 -5.47
CA ASN A 18 10.23 11.05 -6.31
C ASN A 18 10.29 9.68 -5.59
N GLN A 19 10.60 9.58 -4.30
CA GLN A 19 10.64 8.28 -3.59
C GLN A 19 9.36 7.95 -2.83
N ALA A 20 9.11 6.67 -2.58
CA ALA A 20 8.03 6.24 -1.70
C ALA A 20 8.31 6.73 -0.28
N ALA A 21 7.37 7.47 0.31
CA ALA A 21 7.44 7.96 1.67
C ALA A 21 6.26 7.45 2.49
N ILE A 22 6.47 7.30 3.80
CA ILE A 22 5.37 7.06 4.74
C ILE A 22 4.47 8.30 4.69
N PHE A 23 3.23 8.08 4.27
CA PHE A 23 2.20 9.11 4.24
C PHE A 23 1.48 9.22 5.57
N HIS A 24 1.20 8.07 6.18
CA HIS A 24 0.43 7.98 7.40
C HIS A 24 0.85 6.73 8.18
N GLU A 25 0.96 6.86 9.49
CA GLU A 25 1.09 5.74 10.41
C GLU A 25 -0.03 5.84 11.45
N ASN A 26 -0.79 4.76 11.61
CA ASN A 26 -1.90 4.73 12.56
C ASN A 26 -1.44 4.24 13.95
N LYS A 27 -2.33 4.31 14.95
CA LYS A 27 -2.06 3.84 16.32
C LYS A 27 -1.67 2.36 16.45
N ASN A 28 -1.94 1.56 15.42
CA ASN A 28 -1.58 0.14 15.38
C ASN A 28 -0.19 -0.09 14.75
N GLY A 29 0.49 0.97 14.31
CA GLY A 29 1.78 0.93 13.61
C GLY A 29 1.65 0.57 12.13
N ASN A 30 0.43 0.54 11.57
CA ASN A 30 0.25 0.28 10.14
C ASN A 30 0.68 1.51 9.36
N LYS A 31 1.44 1.29 8.30
CA LYS A 31 2.05 2.36 7.50
C LYS A 31 1.41 2.37 6.13
N ALA A 32 0.88 3.53 5.75
CA ALA A 32 0.46 3.82 4.38
C ALA A 32 1.56 4.60 3.66
N TYR A 33 1.80 4.26 2.40
CA TYR A 33 2.85 4.86 1.60
C TYR A 33 2.28 5.60 0.39
N ARG A 34 2.97 6.68 -0.01
CA ARG A 34 2.67 7.45 -1.22
C ARG A 34 3.96 7.88 -1.92
N GLY A 35 3.85 8.33 -3.16
CA GLY A 35 4.94 8.92 -3.92
C GLY A 35 4.77 8.66 -5.41
N ASP A 36 5.30 9.55 -6.25
CA ASP A 36 5.04 9.49 -7.70
C ASP A 36 5.65 8.27 -8.37
N LEU A 37 6.85 7.85 -7.95
CA LEU A 37 7.46 6.61 -8.45
C LEU A 37 6.65 5.37 -8.03
N LEU A 38 6.16 5.36 -6.79
CA LEU A 38 5.31 4.29 -6.30
C LEU A 38 3.99 4.24 -7.08
N ALA A 39 3.38 5.39 -7.36
CA ALA A 39 2.17 5.50 -8.18
C ALA A 39 2.37 4.88 -9.57
N LYS A 40 3.49 5.21 -10.22
CA LYS A 40 3.86 4.64 -11.53
C LYS A 40 4.05 3.13 -11.45
N GLN A 41 4.74 2.62 -10.43
CA GLN A 41 4.95 1.18 -10.25
C GLN A 41 3.63 0.43 -10.01
N ILE A 42 2.74 0.97 -9.19
CA ILE A 42 1.42 0.38 -8.95
C ILE A 42 0.60 0.36 -10.24
N SER A 43 0.63 1.44 -11.03
CA SER A 43 -0.05 1.47 -12.33
C SER A 43 0.49 0.42 -13.31
N LEU A 44 1.81 0.20 -13.35
CA LEU A 44 2.39 -0.85 -14.19
C LEU A 44 1.98 -2.25 -13.71
N LEU A 45 1.98 -2.47 -12.39
CA LEU A 45 1.58 -3.75 -11.79
C LEU A 45 0.11 -4.07 -12.08
N THR A 46 -0.80 -3.11 -11.97
CA THR A 46 -2.23 -3.32 -12.23
C THR A 46 -2.49 -3.65 -13.71
N ILE A 47 -1.75 -3.04 -14.63
CA ILE A 47 -1.77 -3.39 -16.06
C ILE A 47 -1.25 -4.81 -16.26
N GLN A 48 -0.10 -5.15 -15.69
CA GLN A 48 0.53 -6.47 -15.84
C GLN A 48 -0.36 -7.61 -15.32
N LEU A 49 -1.02 -7.38 -14.18
CA LEU A 49 -1.96 -8.33 -13.60
C LEU A 49 -3.31 -8.37 -14.35
N ARG A 50 -3.48 -7.52 -15.37
CA ARG A 50 -4.75 -7.31 -16.11
C ARG A 50 -5.90 -7.00 -15.17
N VAL A 51 -5.61 -6.36 -14.04
CA VAL A 51 -6.60 -5.96 -13.05
C VAL A 51 -7.57 -5.00 -13.72
N THR A 52 -7.07 -3.99 -14.44
CA THR A 52 -7.92 -3.00 -15.15
C THR A 52 -8.70 -3.54 -16.35
N GLU A 53 -8.23 -4.62 -16.99
CA GLU A 53 -8.95 -5.25 -18.12
C GLU A 53 -10.06 -6.18 -17.62
N LYS A 54 -9.79 -6.90 -16.53
CA LYS A 54 -10.72 -7.87 -15.94
C LYS A 54 -11.74 -7.22 -15.03
N LEU A 55 -11.46 -6.03 -14.53
CA LEU A 55 -12.17 -5.37 -13.45
C LEU A 55 -12.57 -3.97 -13.91
N GLN A 56 -13.82 -3.58 -13.68
CA GLN A 56 -14.36 -2.26 -14.02
C GLN A 56 -13.85 -1.18 -13.05
N ILE A 57 -12.53 -1.06 -12.92
CA ILE A 57 -11.90 -0.01 -12.12
C ILE A 57 -12.15 1.32 -12.84
N GLY A 58 -12.93 2.18 -12.21
CA GLY A 58 -13.18 3.53 -12.68
C GLY A 58 -11.89 4.37 -12.70
N THR A 59 -11.85 5.37 -13.57
CA THR A 59 -10.69 6.28 -13.71
C THR A 59 -10.41 7.11 -12.45
N ASP A 60 -11.38 7.19 -11.55
CA ASP A 60 -11.38 7.93 -10.29
C ASP A 60 -11.04 7.07 -9.06
N TRP A 61 -10.84 5.76 -9.24
CA TRP A 61 -10.43 4.87 -8.18
C TRP A 61 -9.05 5.26 -7.66
N ARG A 62 -8.87 5.09 -6.35
CA ARG A 62 -7.64 5.43 -5.63
C ARG A 62 -7.00 4.17 -5.08
N TRP A 63 -5.71 4.24 -4.82
CA TRP A 63 -4.97 3.14 -4.22
C TRP A 63 -4.30 3.55 -2.92
N HIS A 64 -4.11 2.56 -2.04
CA HIS A 64 -3.37 2.67 -0.79
C HIS A 64 -2.38 1.50 -0.71
N LEU A 65 -1.08 1.79 -0.68
CA LEU A 65 -0.09 0.79 -0.30
C LEU A 65 -0.01 0.77 1.23
N VAL A 66 -0.33 -0.37 1.84
CA VAL A 66 -0.36 -0.50 3.30
C VAL A 66 0.51 -1.66 3.75
N HIS A 67 1.33 -1.40 4.76
CA HIS A 67 1.99 -2.41 5.56
C HIS A 67 1.27 -2.56 6.90
N PHE A 68 0.88 -3.79 7.23
CA PHE A 68 0.11 -4.14 8.43
C PHE A 68 1.06 -4.65 9.51
N SER A 69 1.31 -3.84 10.54
CA SER A 69 2.19 -4.22 11.65
C SER A 69 1.50 -5.15 12.66
N LYS A 70 0.16 -5.19 12.65
CA LYS A 70 -0.69 -6.04 13.49
C LYS A 70 -1.86 -6.57 12.68
N ASP A 71 -2.51 -7.62 13.19
CA ASP A 71 -3.79 -8.07 12.66
C ASP A 71 -4.77 -6.91 12.63
N THR A 72 -5.28 -6.59 11.45
CA THR A 72 -6.01 -5.35 11.20
C THR A 72 -7.27 -5.64 10.43
N LYS A 73 -8.41 -5.20 10.97
CA LYS A 73 -9.64 -5.12 10.21
C LYS A 73 -9.50 -4.05 9.12
N LEU A 74 -9.61 -4.46 7.86
CA LEU A 74 -9.58 -3.56 6.72
C LEU A 74 -10.90 -2.80 6.66
N GLU A 75 -10.83 -1.49 6.92
CA GLU A 75 -11.97 -0.59 6.80
C GLU A 75 -12.29 -0.39 5.31
N ASN A 76 -13.38 -1.00 4.86
CA ASN A 76 -13.87 -0.90 3.49
C ASN A 76 -15.37 -0.57 3.53
N VAL A 77 -15.68 0.68 3.87
CA VAL A 77 -17.05 1.17 4.05
C VAL A 77 -17.92 0.93 2.81
N ARG A 78 -17.32 1.07 1.62
CA ARG A 78 -18.00 0.82 0.34
C ARG A 78 -18.23 -0.65 0.03
N LYS A 79 -17.58 -1.57 0.76
CA LYS A 79 -17.64 -3.01 0.48
C LYS A 79 -17.35 -3.30 -0.99
N GLU A 80 -16.39 -2.57 -1.52
CA GLU A 80 -15.98 -2.64 -2.91
C GLU A 80 -14.52 -2.21 -2.99
N GLY A 81 -13.68 -3.06 -3.55
CA GLY A 81 -12.27 -2.78 -3.74
C GLY A 81 -11.48 -4.02 -4.10
N TYR A 82 -10.28 -3.81 -4.64
CA TYR A 82 -9.34 -4.88 -4.95
C TYR A 82 -8.19 -4.85 -3.97
N LEU A 83 -7.81 -6.02 -3.47
CA LEU A 83 -6.60 -6.19 -2.69
C LEU A 83 -5.60 -7.00 -3.49
N ILE A 84 -4.42 -6.42 -3.74
CA ILE A 84 -3.30 -7.05 -4.40
C ILE A 84 -2.24 -7.37 -3.34
N VAL A 85 -1.83 -8.63 -3.27
CA VAL A 85 -0.89 -9.12 -2.26
C VAL A 85 0.55 -8.90 -2.71
N LEU A 86 1.35 -8.23 -1.88
CA LEU A 86 2.77 -7.97 -2.16
C LEU A 86 3.73 -8.73 -1.23
N SER A 87 3.26 -9.23 -0.08
CA SER A 87 4.07 -10.13 0.77
C SER A 87 3.95 -11.58 0.30
N ASN A 88 5.00 -12.38 0.51
CA ASN A 88 5.05 -13.82 0.16
C ASN A 88 3.72 -14.56 0.40
N THR A 89 3.18 -14.42 1.62
CA THR A 89 1.89 -14.97 2.01
C THR A 89 1.19 -14.05 3.01
N ILE A 90 -0.11 -13.87 2.85
CA ILE A 90 -0.96 -13.16 3.83
C ILE A 90 -2.18 -14.01 4.16
N THR A 91 -2.71 -13.87 5.38
CA THR A 91 -3.97 -14.50 5.77
C THR A 91 -5.06 -13.44 5.82
N ILE A 92 -6.19 -13.74 5.17
CA ILE A 92 -7.39 -12.92 5.17
C ILE A 92 -8.50 -13.69 5.86
N THR A 93 -9.18 -13.05 6.82
CA THR A 93 -10.28 -13.66 7.55
C THR A 93 -11.56 -12.83 7.40
N PRO A 94 -12.64 -13.38 6.82
CA PRO A 94 -12.71 -14.69 6.15
C PRO A 94 -11.95 -14.69 4.80
N GLY A 95 -11.42 -15.83 4.37
CA GLY A 95 -10.80 -15.94 3.03
C GLY A 95 -9.60 -16.90 2.92
N GLY A 96 -8.91 -17.19 4.03
CA GLY A 96 -7.76 -18.08 4.05
C GLY A 96 -6.46 -17.42 3.61
N VAL A 97 -5.52 -18.21 3.10
CA VAL A 97 -4.16 -17.75 2.75
C VAL A 97 -4.11 -17.34 1.28
N LEU A 98 -3.56 -16.15 1.03
CA LEU A 98 -3.24 -15.65 -0.30
C LEU A 98 -1.73 -15.55 -0.50
N LYS A 99 -1.29 -15.73 -1.74
CA LYS A 99 0.12 -15.65 -2.14
C LYS A 99 0.44 -14.31 -2.78
N GLU A 100 1.71 -13.92 -2.74
CA GLU A 100 2.21 -12.77 -3.47
C GLU A 100 1.78 -12.80 -4.95
N GLY A 101 1.45 -11.63 -5.49
CA GLY A 101 1.00 -11.46 -6.88
C GLY A 101 -0.44 -11.88 -7.13
N SER A 102 -1.11 -12.52 -6.17
CA SER A 102 -2.56 -12.74 -6.26
C SER A 102 -3.33 -11.46 -5.92
N TYR A 103 -4.55 -11.38 -6.44
CA TYR A 103 -5.49 -10.32 -6.09
C TYR A 103 -6.89 -10.89 -5.87
N ILE A 104 -7.64 -10.25 -4.97
CA ILE A 104 -9.04 -10.60 -4.70
C ILE A 104 -9.92 -9.36 -4.74
N TYR A 105 -11.20 -9.56 -5.05
CA TYR A 105 -12.22 -8.55 -4.87
C TYR A 105 -12.77 -8.63 -3.45
N ILE A 106 -12.70 -7.53 -2.71
CA ILE A 106 -13.14 -7.44 -1.32
C ILE A 106 -14.48 -6.73 -1.28
N ILE A 107 -15.50 -7.49 -0.86
CA ILE A 107 -16.87 -7.00 -0.67
C ILE A 107 -17.29 -6.92 0.80
N ASN A 108 -16.31 -6.98 1.70
CA ASN A 108 -16.51 -7.01 3.14
C ASN A 108 -15.37 -6.25 3.84
N GLU A 109 -15.30 -6.38 5.16
CA GLU A 109 -14.26 -5.76 5.99
C GLU A 109 -13.43 -6.88 6.66
N PRO A 110 -12.54 -7.55 5.90
CA PRO A 110 -11.82 -8.70 6.42
C PRO A 110 -10.72 -8.27 7.39
N VAL A 111 -10.27 -9.20 8.22
CA VAL A 111 -9.04 -9.06 8.99
C VAL A 111 -7.86 -9.52 8.15
N ILE A 112 -6.86 -8.65 8.00
CA ILE A 112 -5.59 -8.92 7.34
C ILE A 112 -4.53 -9.20 8.41
N SER A 113 -3.78 -10.29 8.25
CA SER A 113 -2.74 -10.70 9.21
C SER A 113 -1.58 -9.70 9.31
N ALA A 114 -0.96 -9.64 10.48
CA ALA A 114 0.28 -8.92 10.71
C ALA A 114 1.41 -9.35 9.75
N GLY A 115 2.31 -8.41 9.42
CA GLY A 115 3.41 -8.59 8.47
C GLY A 115 2.99 -8.53 7.00
N ALA A 116 1.68 -8.42 6.72
CA ALA A 116 1.17 -8.28 5.36
C ALA A 116 1.54 -6.91 4.76
N THR A 117 1.84 -6.92 3.47
CA THR A 117 1.94 -5.72 2.63
C THR A 117 1.03 -5.94 1.43
N ALA A 118 0.15 -4.98 1.18
CA ALA A 118 -0.84 -5.09 0.11
C ALA A 118 -1.18 -3.71 -0.48
N ILE A 119 -1.57 -3.71 -1.75
CA ILE A 119 -2.19 -2.55 -2.39
C ILE A 119 -3.68 -2.74 -2.31
N PHE A 120 -4.36 -1.74 -1.76
CA PHE A 120 -5.81 -1.68 -1.76
C PHE A 120 -6.29 -0.63 -2.76
N ILE A 121 -7.06 -1.04 -3.76
CA ILE A 121 -7.63 -0.17 -4.78
C ILE A 121 -9.12 -0.06 -4.52
N VAL A 122 -9.60 1.16 -4.29
CA VAL A 122 -10.98 1.44 -3.91
C VAL A 122 -11.59 2.53 -4.79
N PRO A 123 -12.90 2.50 -5.01
CA PRO A 123 -13.63 3.61 -5.59
C PRO A 123 -13.48 4.90 -4.76
N PRO A 124 -13.74 6.08 -5.36
CA PRO A 124 -13.69 7.33 -4.64
C PRO A 124 -14.72 7.38 -3.50
N PRO A 125 -14.59 8.32 -2.54
CA PRO A 125 -15.62 8.58 -1.53
C PRO A 125 -17.02 8.78 -2.15
N LEU A 126 -18.08 8.49 -1.40
CA LEU A 126 -19.42 8.98 -1.76
C LEU A 126 -19.47 10.46 -1.34
N ASP A 127 -19.79 11.35 -2.28
CA ASP A 127 -20.04 12.77 -2.01
C ASP A 127 -21.30 12.98 -1.14
#